data_AF-A0A9N7Q7U5-F1
#
_entry.id   AF-A0A9N7Q7U5-F1
#
_cell.length_a   1.000
_cell.length_b   1.000
_cell.length_c   1.000
_cell.angle_alpha   90.00
_cell.angle_beta   90.00
_cell.angle_gamma   90.00
#
_symmetry.space_group_name_H-M   'P 1'
#
loop_
_entity.id
_entity.type
_entity.pdbx_description
1 polymer ?
#
loop_
_entity_poly.entity_id
_entity_poly.type
_entity_poly.pdbx_seq_one_letter_code
_entity_poly.pdbx_strand_id
1 'polypeptide(L)' 'MNYGDRYRHGEPIASGFVESAVNQVVSKRFVKRQQMAWRPRHAHNLLQIRTAVLNKQLWSYIERWYPSIAGEEGHRLAA' A
#
# COMPACT_ATOMS: atom_id res chain seq x y z
N MET A 1 8.08 7.50 14.57
CA MET A 1 8.64 6.15 14.39
C MET A 1 8.83 5.91 12.88
N ASN A 2 10.07 5.83 12.38
CA ASN A 2 10.37 5.76 10.94
C ASN A 2 10.57 4.29 10.51
N TYR A 3 9.57 3.71 9.85
CA TYR A 3 9.60 2.31 9.39
C TYR A 3 10.64 2.05 8.31
N GLY A 4 10.95 3.05 7.48
CA GLY A 4 11.95 2.93 6.40
C GLY A 4 13.38 2.82 6.94
N ASP A 5 13.63 3.40 8.12
CA ASP A 5 14.93 3.31 8.77
C ASP A 5 15.12 1.94 9.44
N ARG A 6 14.10 1.45 10.14
CA ARG A 6 14.12 0.13 10.79
C ARG A 6 14.22 -1.03 9.79
N TYR A 7 13.56 -0.91 8.64
CA TYR A 7 13.69 -1.87 7.54
C TYR A 7 15.12 -1.93 6.98
N ARG A 8 15.80 -0.78 6.85
CA ARG A 8 17.19 -0.72 6.37
C ARG A 8 18.20 -1.26 7.39
N HIS A 9 17.87 -1.19 8.67
CA HIS A 9 18.72 -1.68 9.77
C HIS A 9 18.36 -3.11 10.22
N GLY A 10 17.46 -3.81 9.52
CA GLY A 10 17.10 -5.19 9.83
C GLY A 10 16.39 -5.37 11.18
N GLU A 11 15.84 -4.29 11.73
CA GLU A 11 15.22 -4.33 13.06
C GLU A 11 13.81 -4.93 13.03
N PRO A 12 13.34 -5.58 14.11
CA PRO A 12 12.01 -6.17 14.19
C PRO A 12 10.90 -5.12 14.04
N ILE A 13 10.27 -5.06 12.87
CA ILE A 13 9.31 -4.01 12.50
C ILE A 13 7.95 -4.16 13.21
N ALA A 14 7.65 -5.36 13.72
CA ALA A 14 6.33 -5.69 14.26
C ALA A 14 6.15 -5.18 15.71
N SER A 15 5.43 -4.08 15.86
CA SER A 15 4.70 -3.79 17.10
C SER A 15 3.30 -4.42 17.00
N GLY A 16 2.71 -4.84 18.13
CA GLY A 16 1.41 -5.54 18.13
C GLY A 16 0.27 -4.76 17.45
N PHE A 17 0.37 -3.43 17.39
CA PHE A 17 -0.58 -2.60 16.64
C PHE A 17 -0.44 -2.78 15.12
N VAL A 18 0.79 -2.80 14.60
CA VAL A 18 1.07 -3.01 13.17
C VAL A 18 0.66 -4.41 12.74
N GLU A 19 0.96 -5.41 13.57
CA GLU A 19 0.57 -6.81 13.33
C GLU A 19 -0.96 -6.95 13.30
N SER A 20 -1.66 -6.31 14.24
CA SER A 20 -3.13 -6.29 14.27
C SER A 20 -3.74 -5.59 13.05
N ALA A 21 -3.18 -4.45 12.63
CA ALA A 21 -3.63 -3.74 11.42
C ALA A 21 -3.43 -4.58 10.15
N VAL A 22 -2.29 -5.26 10.02
CA VAL A 22 -2.02 -6.19 8.92
C VAL A 22 -3.01 -7.37 8.97
N ASN A 23 -3.23 -7.96 10.14
CA ASN A 23 -4.15 -9.08 10.30
C ASN A 23 -5.60 -8.70 9.97
N GLN A 24 -6.05 -7.49 10.30
CA GLN A 24 -7.37 -6.98 9.92
C GLN A 24 -7.49 -6.75 8.41
N VAL A 25 -6.50 -6.13 7.79
CA VAL A 25 -6.49 -5.93 6.33
C VAL A 25 -6.49 -7.26 5.61
N VAL A 26 -5.72 -8.22 6.12
CA VAL A 26 -5.61 -9.56 5.55
C VAL A 26 -6.92 -10.31 5.69
N SER A 27 -7.46 -10.38 6.90
CA SER A 27 -8.73 -11.09 7.16
C SER A 27 -9.90 -10.50 6.38
N LYS A 28 -9.97 -9.17 6.27
CA LYS A 28 -11.04 -8.46 5.54
C LYS A 28 -10.97 -8.65 4.02
N ARG A 29 -9.78 -8.89 3.45
CA ARG A 29 -9.56 -8.97 1.99
C ARG A 29 -9.25 -10.36 1.47
N PHE A 30 -8.79 -11.27 2.32
CA PHE A 30 -8.27 -12.58 1.91
C PHE A 30 -8.97 -13.77 2.58
N VAL A 31 -9.97 -13.57 3.46
CA VAL A 31 -10.58 -14.71 4.19
C VAL A 31 -12.13 -14.68 4.29
N LYS A 32 -12.68 -15.91 4.23
CA LYS A 32 -14.05 -16.43 4.43
C LYS A 32 -15.21 -16.10 3.49
N ARG A 33 -15.21 -15.08 2.61
CA ARG A 33 -16.35 -14.92 1.65
C ARG A 33 -15.99 -14.59 0.18
N GLN A 34 -14.73 -14.31 -0.14
CA GLN A 34 -14.22 -14.22 -1.51
C GLN A 34 -12.81 -14.81 -1.53
N GLN A 35 -12.69 -16.12 -1.77
CA GLN A 35 -11.38 -16.73 -2.02
C GLN A 35 -10.94 -16.36 -3.44
N MET A 36 -10.36 -15.18 -3.57
CA MET A 36 -9.59 -14.84 -4.76
C MET A 36 -8.27 -15.59 -4.67
N ALA A 37 -8.02 -16.51 -5.61
CA ALA A 37 -6.77 -17.26 -5.76
C ALA A 37 -5.61 -16.32 -6.20
N TRP A 38 -5.28 -15.36 -5.35
CA TRP A 38 -4.20 -14.42 -5.64
C TRP A 38 -2.86 -15.11 -5.50
N ARG A 39 -2.05 -15.06 -6.56
CA ARG A 39 -0.63 -15.41 -6.47
C ARG A 39 0.06 -14.47 -5.46
N PRO A 40 1.03 -14.94 -4.66
CA PRO A 40 1.70 -14.12 -3.62
C PRO A 40 2.18 -12.75 -4.10
N ARG A 41 2.72 -12.68 -5.32
CA ARG A 41 3.15 -11.43 -5.98
C ARG A 41 2.00 -10.40 -6.12
N HIS A 42 0.80 -10.84 -6.45
CA HIS A 42 -0.34 -9.94 -6.65
C HIS A 42 -0.90 -9.47 -5.30
N ALA A 43 -0.93 -10.35 -4.30
CA ALA A 43 -1.30 -9.99 -2.94
C ALA A 43 -0.32 -8.95 -2.36
N HIS A 44 0.99 -9.13 -2.59
CA HIS A 44 2.01 -8.17 -2.21
C HIS A 44 1.80 -6.80 -2.87
N ASN A 45 1.58 -6.75 -4.19
CA ASN A 45 1.35 -5.49 -4.90
C ASN A 45 0.07 -4.78 -4.42
N LEU A 46 -0.99 -5.54 -4.15
CA LEU A 46 -2.23 -4.98 -3.58
C LEU A 46 -2.01 -4.37 -2.19
N LEU A 47 -1.21 -5.02 -1.35
CA LEU A 47 -0.83 -4.49 -0.04
C LEU A 47 -0.01 -3.20 -0.18
N GLN A 48 0.95 -3.15 -1.11
CA GLN A 48 1.72 -1.93 -1.38
C GLN A 48 0.83 -0.75 -1.79
N ILE A 49 -0.08 -0.96 -2.74
CA ILE A 49 -1.03 0.06 -3.18
C ILE A 49 -1.90 0.52 -2.01
N ARG A 50 -2.41 -0.42 -1.20
CA ARG A 50 -3.29 -0.07 -0.08
C ARG A 50 -2.57 0.71 1.01
N THR A 51 -1.33 0.35 1.33
CA THR A 51 -0.48 1.11 2.24
C THR A 51 -0.21 2.52 1.69
N ALA A 52 0.09 2.65 0.40
CA ALA A 52 0.28 3.95 -0.24
C ALA A 52 -0.98 4.84 -0.17
N VAL A 53 -2.16 4.27 -0.36
CA VAL A 53 -3.44 5.00 -0.20
C VAL A 53 -3.63 5.48 1.24
N LEU A 54 -3.42 4.59 2.22
CA LEU A 54 -3.59 4.94 3.64
C LEU A 54 -2.59 6.01 4.08
N ASN A 55 -1.38 5.98 3.55
CA ASN A 55 -0.34 6.99 3.81
C ASN A 55 -0.50 8.26 2.95
N LYS A 56 -1.54 8.37 2.10
CA LYS A 56 -1.73 9.46 1.14
C LYS A 56 -0.55 9.69 0.17
N GLN A 57 0.19 8.62 -0.13
CA GLN A 57 1.38 8.62 -0.99
C GLN A 57 1.12 8.00 -2.38
N LEU A 58 -0.09 7.53 -2.67
CA LEU A 58 -0.36 6.84 -3.93
C LEU A 58 -0.03 7.72 -5.14
N TRP A 59 -0.46 9.00 -5.12
CA TRP A 59 -0.27 9.92 -6.23
C TRP A 59 1.19 10.26 -6.50
N SER A 60 2.00 10.45 -5.45
CA SER A 60 3.44 10.70 -5.64
C SER A 60 4.17 9.50 -6.25
N TYR A 61 3.72 8.27 -6.00
CA TYR A 61 4.24 7.10 -6.70
C TYR A 61 3.78 7.04 -8.16
N ILE A 62 2.52 7.39 -8.45
CA ILE A 62 2.00 7.45 -9.82
C ILE A 62 2.74 8.51 -10.64
N GLU A 63 2.91 9.71 -10.11
CA GLU A 63 3.71 10.79 -10.73
C GLU A 63 5.14 10.36 -11.02
N ARG A 64 5.78 9.68 -10.06
CA ARG A 64 7.16 9.24 -10.19
C ARG A 64 7.33 8.13 -11.23
N TRP A 65 6.40 7.18 -11.30
CA TRP A 65 6.52 6.01 -12.17
C TRP A 65 5.86 6.19 -13.54
N TYR A 66 4.82 7.01 -13.61
CA TYR A 66 4.04 7.29 -14.81
C TYR A 66 3.78 8.80 -14.96
N PRO A 67 4.82 9.59 -15.29
CA PRO A 67 4.70 11.05 -15.39
C PRO A 67 3.67 11.51 -16.42
N SER A 68 3.46 10.73 -17.48
CA SER A 68 2.49 11.05 -18.54
C SER A 68 1.04 10.98 -18.07
N ILE A 69 0.73 10.15 -17.06
CA ILE A 69 -0.63 9.99 -16.52
C ILE A 69 -0.94 11.12 -15.52
N ALA A 70 0.07 11.54 -14.74
CA ALA A 70 -0.09 12.62 -13.77
C ALA A 70 -0.34 14.00 -14.41
N GLY A 71 0.10 14.21 -15.66
CA GLY A 71 -0.15 15.44 -16.41
C GLY A 71 -1.63 15.70 -16.75
N GLU A 72 -2.48 14.66 -16.77
CA GLU A 72 -3.89 14.80 -17.21
C GLU A 72 -4.86 15.16 -16.06
N GLU A 73 -4.59 14.75 -14.82
CA GLU A 73 -5.49 15.05 -13.67
C GLU A 73 -5.29 16.43 -13.06
N GLY A 74 -4.11 17.06 -13.20
CA GLY A 74 -3.88 18.44 -12.79
C GLY A 74 -4.83 19.44 -13.47
N HIS A 75 -5.38 19.09 -14.64
CA HIS A 75 -6.32 19.93 -15.40
C HIS A 75 -7.79 19.74 -14.97
N ARG A 76 -8.14 18.66 -14.25
CA ARG A 76 -9.53 18.37 -13.84
C ARG A 76 -9.88 18.91 -12.45
N LEU A 77 -8.88 19.18 -11.61
CA LEU A 77 -9.07 19.75 -10.26
C LEU A 77 -8.89 21.29 -10.22
N ALA A 78 -8.59 21.92 -11.36
CA ALA A 78 -8.39 23.37 -11.51
C ALA A 78 -9.50 24.07 -12.33
N ALA A 79 -10.63 23.40 -12.58
CA ALA A 79 -11.78 23.93 -13.32
C ALA A 79 -13.04 23.96 -12.45
#